data_AF-A0A1Y3X8U7-F1
#
_entry.id   AF-A0A1Y3X8U7-F1
#
_cell.length_a   1.000
_cell.length_b   1.000
_cell.length_c   1.000
_cell.angle_alpha   90.00
_cell.angle_beta   90.00
_cell.angle_gamma   90.00
#
_symmetry.space_group_name_H-M   'P 1'
#
loop_
_entity.id
_entity.type
_entity.pdbx_description
1 polymer ?
#
loop_
_entity_poly.entity_id
_entity_poly.type
_entity_poly.pdbx_seq_one_letter_code
_entity_poly.pdbx_strand_id
1 'polypeptide(L)'
;MQIDRFLTAQQNTYAEALAEVKAGRKTNHWIWWIFPQLRGLGISETSDYYGIADLKEAQDYLKHPVLGNRLREITLVLLNTDKSAESVFGTLDAMKVRSCMTLFNQVATDDLFRRVLCKHFGGEQDALTLRLLRSSSKNFLAGAAAGDIIGSVYEWRGCKTPDFPLFGKDSTFTDDTVMTVANVRWLLEKGSLTDIMQDLGRRYPHAGYGGMFKKWLKEEYPQPYNSFGNGAAMRVSPVGWVFGTLEETLDAARESASVTHNHPEGIKGAQATAACIFLARKNHPKEAIKAYIEETFHYNLDRTCDEIRPAYRFDSRCQGSVPESIIVFLESADYESAVRLAVSLGGDTDTMGAIAGSIAEAYYGGVPETIREEVLKRLPEEFADLLHRFYTEYMELEID
;
A
#
# COMPACT_ATOMS: atom_id res chain seq x y z
N MET A 1 -22.96 -5.52 -19.13
CA MET A 1 -22.41 -6.73 -18.48
C MET A 1 -22.11 -6.54 -17.00
N GLN A 2 -21.43 -5.48 -16.54
CA GLN A 2 -21.21 -5.31 -15.09
C GLN A 2 -22.48 -4.89 -14.34
N ILE A 3 -23.17 -3.82 -14.73
CA ILE A 3 -24.30 -3.27 -13.96
C ILE A 3 -25.60 -4.10 -14.01
N ASP A 4 -25.69 -5.10 -14.90
CA ASP A 4 -26.90 -5.88 -15.16
C ASP A 4 -27.35 -6.68 -13.91
N ARG A 5 -26.39 -7.05 -13.05
CA ARG A 5 -26.66 -7.71 -11.76
C ARG A 5 -27.67 -6.92 -10.91
N PHE A 6 -27.56 -5.60 -10.91
CA PHE A 6 -28.49 -4.74 -10.16
C PHE A 6 -29.87 -4.69 -10.81
N LEU A 7 -29.95 -4.70 -12.15
CA LEU A 7 -31.22 -4.69 -12.86
C LEU A 7 -32.02 -5.96 -12.58
N THR A 8 -31.36 -7.12 -12.65
CA THR A 8 -31.97 -8.41 -12.34
C THR A 8 -32.46 -8.46 -10.91
N ALA A 9 -31.64 -8.03 -9.94
CA ALA A 9 -32.03 -8.03 -8.53
C ALA A 9 -33.20 -7.07 -8.25
N GLN A 10 -33.20 -5.87 -8.83
CA GLN A 10 -34.24 -4.87 -8.61
C GLN A 10 -35.55 -5.15 -9.34
N GLN A 11 -35.58 -6.06 -10.33
CA GLN A 11 -36.75 -6.31 -11.18
C GLN A 11 -38.00 -6.62 -10.36
N ASN A 12 -37.86 -7.41 -9.29
CA ASN A 12 -38.99 -7.83 -8.45
C ASN A 12 -38.94 -7.26 -7.02
N THR A 13 -37.88 -6.55 -6.63
CA THR A 13 -37.72 -6.06 -5.24
C THR A 13 -37.84 -4.55 -5.10
N TYR A 14 -37.67 -3.77 -6.17
CA TYR A 14 -37.62 -2.31 -6.06
C TYR A 14 -38.95 -1.72 -5.55
N ALA A 15 -40.08 -2.20 -6.07
CA ALA A 15 -41.40 -1.72 -5.64
C ALA A 15 -41.64 -1.97 -4.15
N GLU A 16 -41.22 -3.12 -3.65
CA GLU A 16 -41.30 -3.48 -2.23
C GLU A 16 -40.38 -2.61 -1.37
N ALA A 17 -39.11 -2.45 -1.78
CA ALA A 17 -38.15 -1.59 -1.09
C ALA A 17 -38.67 -0.14 -0.97
N LEU A 18 -39.22 0.40 -2.06
CA LEU A 18 -39.80 1.74 -2.08
C LEU A 18 -41.01 1.85 -1.14
N ALA A 19 -41.88 0.83 -1.09
CA ALA A 19 -43.03 0.81 -0.19
C ALA A 19 -42.59 0.76 1.29
N GLU A 20 -41.58 -0.04 1.62
CA GLU A 20 -41.02 -0.13 2.97
C GLU A 20 -40.38 1.17 3.45
N VAL A 21 -39.61 1.85 2.58
CA VAL A 21 -39.02 3.15 2.92
C VAL A 21 -40.09 4.22 3.08
N LYS A 22 -41.16 4.20 2.26
CA LYS A 22 -42.34 5.08 2.42
C LYS A 22 -43.07 4.82 3.74
N ALA A 23 -43.24 3.55 4.13
CA ALA A 23 -43.78 3.18 5.44
C ALA A 23 -42.83 3.51 6.60
N GLY A 24 -41.55 3.76 6.28
CA GLY A 24 -40.50 4.10 7.22
C GLY A 24 -40.12 2.94 8.12
N ARG A 25 -40.16 1.71 7.59
CA ARG A 25 -39.63 0.51 8.23
C ARG A 25 -39.32 -0.54 7.17
N LYS A 26 -38.05 -0.89 7.07
CA LYS A 26 -37.53 -1.99 6.27
C LYS A 26 -37.82 -3.32 6.95
N THR A 27 -38.28 -4.29 6.16
CA THR A 27 -38.60 -5.65 6.63
C THR A 27 -37.93 -6.74 5.80
N ASN A 28 -37.57 -6.46 4.55
CA ASN A 28 -37.00 -7.46 3.64
C ASN A 28 -35.50 -7.28 3.36
N HIS A 29 -34.90 -8.26 2.68
CA HIS A 29 -33.46 -8.36 2.44
C HIS A 29 -33.05 -7.81 1.07
N TRP A 30 -33.10 -6.49 0.87
CA TRP A 30 -32.79 -5.85 -0.43
C TRP A 30 -31.70 -4.79 -0.38
N ILE A 31 -31.13 -4.52 0.80
CA ILE A 31 -30.26 -3.36 1.03
C ILE A 31 -29.07 -3.27 0.06
N TRP A 32 -28.46 -4.41 -0.27
CA TRP A 32 -27.22 -4.47 -1.02
C TRP A 32 -27.34 -4.02 -2.48
N TRP A 33 -28.50 -4.21 -3.12
CA TRP A 33 -28.69 -3.83 -4.54
C TRP A 33 -29.61 -2.62 -4.73
N ILE A 34 -30.23 -2.10 -3.66
CA ILE A 34 -30.99 -0.85 -3.68
C ILE A 34 -30.11 0.33 -3.22
N PHE A 35 -29.32 0.14 -2.16
CA PHE A 35 -28.32 1.07 -1.68
C PHE A 35 -26.92 0.42 -1.73
N PRO A 36 -26.38 0.20 -2.94
CA PRO A 36 -25.09 -0.46 -3.08
C PRO A 36 -23.97 0.42 -2.54
N GLN A 37 -23.01 -0.23 -1.88
CA GLN A 37 -21.80 0.38 -1.34
C GLN A 37 -20.59 -0.01 -2.18
N LEU A 38 -19.44 0.64 -1.96
CA LEU A 38 -18.20 0.24 -2.62
C LEU A 38 -17.80 -1.20 -2.22
N ARG A 39 -17.28 -1.96 -3.17
CA ARG A 39 -16.76 -3.32 -2.94
C ARG A 39 -15.63 -3.27 -1.91
N GLY A 40 -15.55 -4.28 -1.05
CA GLY A 40 -14.59 -4.34 0.05
C GLY A 40 -15.06 -3.73 1.39
N LEU A 41 -16.21 -3.05 1.43
CA LEU A 41 -16.78 -2.52 2.68
C LEU A 41 -17.53 -3.56 3.53
N GLY A 42 -18.06 -4.61 2.90
CA GLY A 42 -18.82 -5.65 3.57
C GLY A 42 -18.11 -7.00 3.54
N ILE A 43 -18.34 -7.80 4.58
CA ILE A 43 -17.74 -9.13 4.74
C ILE A 43 -18.57 -10.27 4.15
N SER A 44 -19.78 -10.00 3.64
CA SER A 44 -20.65 -11.02 3.07
C SER A 44 -20.46 -11.15 1.56
N GLU A 45 -20.62 -12.37 1.05
CA GLU A 45 -20.57 -12.67 -0.39
C GLU A 45 -21.57 -11.78 -1.18
N THR A 46 -22.76 -11.53 -0.61
CA THR A 46 -23.75 -10.62 -1.20
C THR A 46 -23.26 -9.17 -1.29
N SER A 47 -22.52 -8.70 -0.28
CA SER A 47 -21.96 -7.35 -0.29
C SER A 47 -20.81 -7.22 -1.28
N ASP A 48 -20.07 -8.29 -1.53
CA ASP A 48 -19.01 -8.31 -2.53
C ASP A 48 -19.59 -8.32 -3.95
N TYR A 49 -20.54 -9.23 -4.20
CA TYR A 49 -21.21 -9.39 -5.49
C TYR A 49 -21.97 -8.12 -5.91
N TYR A 50 -22.75 -7.50 -5.02
CA TYR A 50 -23.48 -6.26 -5.29
C TYR A 50 -22.68 -4.99 -4.93
N GLY A 51 -21.40 -5.12 -4.55
CA GLY A 51 -20.54 -3.96 -4.35
C GLY A 51 -20.22 -3.26 -5.67
N ILE A 52 -20.22 -1.93 -5.67
CA ILE A 52 -19.73 -1.09 -6.77
C ILE A 52 -18.19 -1.15 -6.77
N ALA A 53 -17.58 -1.43 -7.92
CA ALA A 53 -16.14 -1.62 -8.03
C ALA A 53 -15.35 -0.34 -7.77
N ASP A 54 -15.76 0.77 -8.39
CA ASP A 54 -15.01 2.03 -8.41
C ASP A 54 -15.91 3.24 -8.72
N LEU A 55 -15.32 4.44 -8.83
CA LEU A 55 -16.03 5.67 -9.20
C LEU A 55 -16.63 5.59 -10.62
N LYS A 56 -16.01 4.83 -11.53
CA LYS A 56 -16.48 4.71 -12.92
C LYS A 56 -17.77 3.90 -12.98
N GLU A 57 -17.83 2.76 -12.29
CA GLU A 57 -19.06 1.98 -12.14
C GLU A 57 -20.14 2.76 -11.37
N ALA A 58 -19.77 3.55 -10.35
CA ALA A 58 -20.71 4.44 -9.66
C ALA A 58 -21.32 5.50 -10.61
N GLN A 59 -20.50 6.11 -11.47
CA GLN A 59 -20.96 7.05 -12.49
C GLN A 59 -21.89 6.36 -13.50
N ASP A 60 -21.52 5.18 -13.98
CA ASP A 60 -22.31 4.43 -14.96
C ASP A 60 -23.64 3.96 -14.35
N TYR A 61 -23.65 3.56 -13.07
CA TYR A 61 -24.87 3.26 -12.30
C TYR A 61 -25.81 4.48 -12.23
N LEU A 62 -25.29 5.67 -11.90
CA LEU A 62 -26.10 6.89 -11.82
C LEU A 62 -26.62 7.40 -13.16
N LYS A 63 -25.86 7.17 -14.25
CA LYS A 63 -26.26 7.55 -15.62
C LYS A 63 -27.26 6.57 -16.22
N HIS A 64 -27.35 5.34 -15.70
CA HIS A 64 -28.27 4.35 -16.22
C HIS A 64 -29.74 4.77 -16.02
N PRO A 65 -30.59 4.74 -17.06
CA PRO A 65 -31.94 5.31 -17.03
C PRO A 65 -32.90 4.62 -16.06
N VAL A 66 -32.60 3.38 -15.65
CA VAL A 66 -33.41 2.67 -14.64
C VAL A 66 -32.80 2.78 -13.25
N LEU A 67 -31.51 2.49 -13.09
CA LEU A 67 -30.86 2.36 -11.78
C LEU A 67 -30.67 3.74 -11.12
N GLY A 68 -30.20 4.72 -11.90
CA GLY A 68 -30.02 6.09 -11.43
C GLY A 68 -31.34 6.75 -11.06
N ASN A 69 -32.42 6.49 -11.79
CA ASN A 69 -33.76 7.01 -11.48
C ASN A 69 -34.34 6.37 -10.22
N ARG A 70 -34.21 5.05 -10.08
CA ARG A 70 -34.66 4.32 -8.89
C ARG A 70 -33.92 4.73 -7.62
N LEU A 71 -32.59 4.84 -7.68
CA LEU A 71 -31.80 5.28 -6.54
C LEU A 71 -32.19 6.71 -6.12
N ARG A 72 -32.38 7.63 -7.07
CA ARG A 72 -32.81 9.00 -6.76
C ARG A 72 -34.21 9.04 -6.16
N GLU A 73 -35.16 8.29 -6.71
CA GLU A 73 -36.54 8.22 -6.20
C GLU A 73 -36.57 7.75 -4.74
N ILE A 74 -35.96 6.60 -4.43
CA ILE A 74 -35.97 6.08 -3.06
C ILE A 74 -35.17 6.96 -2.10
N THR A 75 -34.09 7.59 -2.57
CA THR A 75 -33.30 8.57 -1.79
C THR A 75 -34.12 9.83 -1.48
N LEU A 76 -34.95 10.31 -2.41
CA LEU A 76 -35.88 11.42 -2.18
C LEU A 76 -36.95 11.06 -1.14
N VAL A 77 -37.49 9.84 -1.18
CA VAL A 77 -38.42 9.35 -0.14
C VAL A 77 -37.73 9.34 1.22
N LEU A 78 -36.51 8.81 1.31
CA LEU A 78 -35.73 8.82 2.54
C LEU A 78 -35.41 10.24 3.03
N LEU A 79 -35.11 11.17 2.13
CA LEU A 79 -34.85 12.56 2.48
C LEU A 79 -36.10 13.24 3.07
N ASN A 80 -37.29 12.88 2.60
CA ASN A 80 -38.55 13.51 2.99
C ASN A 80 -39.24 12.84 4.19
N THR A 81 -38.77 11.68 4.67
CA THR A 81 -39.34 11.06 5.89
C THR A 81 -38.95 11.82 7.17
N ASP A 82 -39.83 11.80 8.17
CA ASP A 82 -39.56 12.35 9.51
C ASP A 82 -38.84 11.36 10.43
N LYS A 83 -38.72 10.09 10.02
CA LYS A 83 -38.00 9.06 10.78
C LYS A 83 -36.50 9.11 10.49
N SER A 84 -35.68 8.79 11.49
CA SER A 84 -34.23 8.63 11.29
C SER A 84 -33.92 7.41 10.41
N ALA A 85 -32.78 7.43 9.71
CA ALA A 85 -32.30 6.28 8.96
C ALA A 85 -32.22 4.99 9.81
N GLU A 86 -31.78 5.07 11.06
CA GLU A 86 -31.76 3.92 11.97
C GLU A 86 -33.17 3.38 12.28
N SER A 87 -34.18 4.25 12.40
CA SER A 87 -35.56 3.82 12.60
C SER A 87 -36.13 3.11 11.36
N VAL A 88 -35.74 3.56 10.16
CA VAL A 88 -36.18 2.97 8.90
C VAL A 88 -35.45 1.66 8.61
N PHE A 89 -34.13 1.61 8.77
CA PHE A 89 -33.30 0.50 8.28
C PHE A 89 -32.75 -0.42 9.38
N GLY A 90 -32.72 0.04 10.63
CA GLY A 90 -31.88 -0.56 11.68
C GLY A 90 -30.42 -0.12 11.55
N THR A 91 -29.64 -0.27 12.63
CA THR A 91 -28.26 0.26 12.74
C THR A 91 -27.35 -0.21 11.61
N LEU A 92 -27.29 -1.51 11.34
CA LEU A 92 -26.38 -2.08 10.35
C LEU A 92 -26.71 -1.64 8.91
N ASP A 93 -27.98 -1.58 8.55
CA ASP A 93 -28.37 -1.17 7.20
C ASP A 93 -28.35 0.35 7.04
N ALA A 94 -28.53 1.12 8.12
CA ALA A 94 -28.31 2.57 8.10
C ALA A 94 -26.83 2.91 7.81
N MET A 95 -25.87 2.12 8.30
CA MET A 95 -24.46 2.27 7.92
C MET A 95 -24.24 2.06 6.41
N LYS A 96 -24.86 1.01 5.82
CA LYS A 96 -24.77 0.78 4.36
C LYS A 96 -25.39 1.92 3.57
N VAL A 97 -26.49 2.50 4.05
CA VAL A 97 -27.08 3.71 3.45
C VAL A 97 -26.08 4.88 3.52
N ARG A 98 -25.42 5.11 4.66
CA ARG A 98 -24.38 6.15 4.77
C ARG A 98 -23.23 5.94 3.77
N SER A 99 -22.74 4.70 3.63
CA SER A 99 -21.70 4.34 2.65
C SER A 99 -22.17 4.57 1.21
N CYS A 100 -23.39 4.13 0.87
CA CYS A 100 -24.01 4.38 -0.43
C CYS A 100 -24.14 5.87 -0.75
N MET A 101 -24.67 6.67 0.19
CA MET A 101 -24.81 8.13 0.00
C MET A 101 -23.44 8.79 -0.17
N THR A 102 -22.44 8.35 0.59
CA THR A 102 -21.06 8.86 0.51
C THR A 102 -20.44 8.59 -0.87
N LEU A 103 -20.59 7.36 -1.38
CA LEU A 103 -20.10 6.95 -2.70
C LEU A 103 -20.74 7.79 -3.81
N PHE A 104 -22.07 7.84 -3.86
CA PHE A 104 -22.76 8.54 -4.94
C PHE A 104 -22.65 10.07 -4.84
N ASN A 105 -22.42 10.60 -3.64
CA ASN A 105 -22.07 12.01 -3.46
C ASN A 105 -20.75 12.40 -4.17
N GLN A 106 -19.81 11.46 -4.41
CA GLN A 106 -18.58 11.77 -5.13
C GLN A 106 -18.77 11.93 -6.65
N VAL A 107 -19.87 11.41 -7.19
CA VAL A 107 -20.08 11.28 -8.65
C VAL A 107 -21.35 11.99 -9.15
N ALA A 108 -22.26 12.37 -8.25
CA ALA A 108 -23.45 13.11 -8.59
C ALA A 108 -23.14 14.58 -8.86
N THR A 109 -23.86 15.17 -9.82
CA THR A 109 -23.80 16.62 -10.12
C THR A 109 -24.82 17.42 -9.30
N ASP A 110 -25.80 16.75 -8.71
CA ASP A 110 -26.80 17.32 -7.82
C ASP A 110 -26.43 17.09 -6.34
N ASP A 111 -27.15 17.72 -5.41
CA ASP A 111 -26.83 17.65 -3.97
C ASP A 111 -27.73 16.68 -3.18
N LEU A 112 -28.48 15.80 -3.86
CA LEU A 112 -29.46 14.92 -3.24
C LEU A 112 -28.83 14.04 -2.15
N PHE A 113 -27.72 13.36 -2.48
CA PHE A 113 -27.03 12.46 -1.56
C PHE A 113 -26.44 13.21 -0.37
N ARG A 114 -25.85 14.39 -0.61
CA ARG A 114 -25.35 15.29 0.44
C ARG A 114 -26.43 15.70 1.43
N ARG A 115 -27.63 16.01 0.94
CA ARG A 115 -28.77 16.40 1.79
C ARG A 115 -29.24 15.26 2.70
N VAL A 116 -29.20 14.01 2.22
CA VAL A 116 -29.47 12.84 3.06
C VAL A 116 -28.38 12.66 4.12
N LEU A 117 -27.10 12.81 3.75
CA LEU A 117 -25.98 12.80 4.71
C LEU A 117 -26.16 13.86 5.81
N CYS A 118 -26.52 15.09 5.45
CA CYS A 118 -26.80 16.16 6.42
C CYS A 118 -27.98 15.82 7.33
N LYS A 119 -29.11 15.35 6.78
CA LYS A 119 -30.33 15.10 7.55
C LYS A 119 -30.21 13.89 8.50
N HIS A 120 -29.64 12.79 8.02
CA HIS A 120 -29.68 11.51 8.73
C HIS A 120 -28.37 11.13 9.40
N PHE A 121 -27.25 11.75 9.03
CA PHE A 121 -25.91 11.38 9.49
C PHE A 121 -25.07 12.60 9.93
N GLY A 122 -25.70 13.73 10.25
CA GLY A 122 -25.00 14.93 10.74
C GLY A 122 -24.07 15.59 9.71
N GLY A 123 -24.18 15.22 8.43
CA GLY A 123 -23.27 15.65 7.36
C GLY A 123 -21.99 14.81 7.28
N GLU A 124 -21.83 13.82 8.17
CA GLU A 124 -20.66 12.96 8.15
C GLU A 124 -20.72 11.94 7.01
N GLN A 125 -19.66 11.90 6.22
CA GLN A 125 -19.45 10.88 5.21
C GLN A 125 -18.85 9.61 5.83
N ASP A 126 -19.08 8.45 5.21
CA ASP A 126 -18.45 7.20 5.63
C ASP A 126 -16.95 7.23 5.34
N ALA A 127 -16.14 7.28 6.40
CA ALA A 127 -14.69 7.41 6.31
C ALA A 127 -14.05 6.23 5.56
N LEU A 128 -14.59 5.01 5.71
CA LEU A 128 -14.05 3.84 5.03
C LEU A 128 -14.35 3.88 3.54
N THR A 129 -15.56 4.28 3.13
CA THR A 129 -15.87 4.54 1.71
C THR A 129 -14.91 5.57 1.12
N LEU A 130 -14.70 6.71 1.79
CA LEU A 130 -13.77 7.73 1.30
C LEU A 130 -12.33 7.23 1.24
N ARG A 131 -11.89 6.46 2.23
CA ARG A 131 -10.56 5.82 2.24
C ARG A 131 -10.41 4.88 1.05
N LEU A 132 -11.42 4.06 0.77
CA LEU A 132 -11.35 3.11 -0.33
C LEU A 132 -11.43 3.78 -1.71
N LEU A 133 -12.18 4.88 -1.83
CA LEU A 133 -12.20 5.69 -3.06
C LEU A 133 -10.88 6.40 -3.31
N ARG A 134 -10.23 6.88 -2.24
CA ARG A 134 -8.84 7.36 -2.28
C ARG A 134 -7.89 6.20 -2.61
N SER A 135 -8.12 4.98 -2.12
CA SER A 135 -7.23 3.84 -2.39
C SER A 135 -7.32 3.31 -3.82
N SER A 136 -8.51 3.28 -4.42
CA SER A 136 -8.72 2.81 -5.81
C SER A 136 -8.18 3.76 -6.88
N SER A 137 -7.59 4.90 -6.49
CA SER A 137 -7.10 5.95 -7.41
C SER A 137 -5.73 6.52 -7.06
N LYS A 138 -5.14 6.16 -5.92
CA LYS A 138 -3.83 6.67 -5.49
C LYS A 138 -2.77 5.63 -5.78
N ASN A 139 -1.98 5.87 -6.83
CA ASN A 139 -0.67 5.23 -6.92
C ASN A 139 0.22 5.75 -5.78
N PHE A 140 1.04 4.89 -5.19
CA PHE A 140 1.98 5.26 -4.12
C PHE A 140 3.24 4.41 -4.26
N LEU A 141 4.37 4.88 -3.71
CA LEU A 141 5.60 4.11 -3.62
C LEU A 141 5.34 2.87 -2.76
N ALA A 142 5.18 1.71 -3.38
CA ALA A 142 4.67 0.51 -2.74
C ALA A 142 5.71 -0.60 -2.64
N GLY A 143 6.77 -0.57 -3.46
CA GLY A 143 7.66 -1.71 -3.68
C GLY A 143 8.37 -2.20 -2.43
N ALA A 144 8.92 -1.29 -1.62
CA ALA A 144 9.53 -1.65 -0.35
C ALA A 144 8.49 -2.14 0.68
N ALA A 145 7.37 -1.43 0.81
CA ALA A 145 6.34 -1.76 1.79
C ALA A 145 5.63 -3.09 1.50
N ALA A 146 5.36 -3.40 0.23
CA ALA A 146 4.83 -4.70 -0.17
C ALA A 146 5.80 -5.84 0.16
N GLY A 147 7.08 -5.67 -0.17
CA GLY A 147 8.12 -6.65 0.12
C GLY A 147 8.27 -6.95 1.62
N ASP A 148 8.33 -5.89 2.43
CA ASP A 148 8.30 -5.93 3.90
C ASP A 148 7.07 -6.72 4.39
N ILE A 149 5.85 -6.24 4.07
CA ILE A 149 4.61 -6.81 4.57
C ILE A 149 4.47 -8.29 4.22
N ILE A 150 4.83 -8.67 2.99
CA ILE A 150 4.79 -10.06 2.53
C ILE A 150 5.82 -10.89 3.29
N GLY A 151 7.05 -10.38 3.48
CA GLY A 151 8.14 -11.07 4.16
C GLY A 151 7.99 -11.18 5.68
N SER A 152 7.27 -10.27 6.32
CA SER A 152 7.15 -10.15 7.79
C SER A 152 6.79 -11.44 8.53
N VAL A 153 5.89 -12.25 7.95
CA VAL A 153 5.43 -13.49 8.59
C VAL A 153 6.39 -14.65 8.43
N TYR A 154 7.32 -14.55 7.47
CA TYR A 154 8.23 -15.63 7.09
C TYR A 154 9.62 -15.51 7.72
N GLU A 155 9.96 -14.35 8.30
CA GLU A 155 11.27 -14.07 8.92
C GLU A 155 11.61 -15.13 9.98
N TRP A 156 10.63 -15.44 10.85
CA TRP A 156 10.79 -16.41 11.94
C TRP A 156 10.17 -17.79 11.67
N ARG A 157 9.28 -17.89 10.67
CA ARG A 157 8.63 -19.17 10.31
C ARG A 157 9.45 -19.97 9.31
N GLY A 158 10.28 -19.28 8.51
CA GLY A 158 11.05 -19.83 7.42
C GLY A 158 10.16 -20.20 6.22
N CYS A 159 10.63 -19.86 5.03
CA CYS A 159 10.08 -20.35 3.77
C CYS A 159 11.24 -20.71 2.86
N LYS A 160 11.21 -21.89 2.24
CA LYS A 160 12.23 -22.37 1.30
C LYS A 160 11.67 -22.75 -0.06
N THR A 161 10.49 -22.20 -0.36
CA THR A 161 9.76 -22.38 -1.61
C THR A 161 9.22 -21.01 -2.06
N PRO A 162 9.16 -20.69 -3.36
CA PRO A 162 8.50 -19.48 -3.85
C PRO A 162 6.97 -19.61 -3.86
N ASP A 163 6.43 -20.83 -3.70
CA ASP A 163 5.00 -21.11 -3.65
C ASP A 163 4.48 -21.00 -2.21
N PHE A 164 3.93 -19.84 -1.89
CA PHE A 164 3.32 -19.52 -0.59
C PHE A 164 2.27 -18.41 -0.74
N PRO A 165 1.32 -18.26 0.21
CA PRO A 165 0.39 -17.14 0.23
C PRO A 165 1.11 -15.81 0.51
N LEU A 166 0.99 -14.82 -0.38
CA LEU A 166 1.65 -13.51 -0.19
C LEU A 166 1.18 -12.81 1.08
N PHE A 167 -0.11 -12.91 1.39
CA PHE A 167 -0.71 -12.24 2.55
C PHE A 167 -1.42 -13.23 3.45
N GLY A 168 -1.22 -13.05 4.76
CA GLY A 168 -1.97 -13.71 5.82
C GLY A 168 -2.56 -12.70 6.80
N LYS A 169 -3.28 -13.21 7.80
CA LYS A 169 -3.84 -12.38 8.90
C LYS A 169 -2.78 -11.65 9.73
N ASP A 170 -1.58 -12.23 9.79
CA ASP A 170 -0.46 -11.72 10.60
C ASP A 170 0.52 -10.89 9.75
N SER A 171 0.29 -10.74 8.44
CA SER A 171 1.12 -9.91 7.55
C SER A 171 0.95 -8.45 7.93
N THR A 172 2.04 -7.81 8.33
CA THR A 172 2.07 -6.42 8.78
C THR A 172 3.37 -5.77 8.32
N PHE A 173 3.39 -4.43 8.22
CA PHE A 173 4.62 -3.71 7.96
C PHE A 173 5.55 -3.77 9.18
N THR A 174 6.85 -3.69 8.94
CA THR A 174 7.90 -3.68 9.97
C THR A 174 8.67 -2.36 9.97
N ASP A 175 9.83 -2.31 10.64
CA ASP A 175 10.67 -1.12 10.67
C ASP A 175 11.18 -0.69 9.30
N ASP A 176 11.26 -1.60 8.34
CA ASP A 176 11.62 -1.37 6.95
C ASP A 176 10.69 -0.32 6.32
N THR A 177 9.38 -0.53 6.39
CA THR A 177 8.39 0.46 5.93
C THR A 177 8.44 1.73 6.75
N VAL A 178 8.51 1.65 8.09
CA VAL A 178 8.50 2.86 8.93
C VAL A 178 9.70 3.77 8.59
N MET A 179 10.87 3.18 8.38
CA MET A 179 12.09 3.91 8.04
C MET A 179 12.14 4.33 6.56
N THR A 180 11.50 3.58 5.66
CA THR A 180 11.25 4.03 4.28
C THR A 180 10.41 5.31 4.27
N VAL A 181 9.32 5.34 5.05
CA VAL A 181 8.47 6.53 5.19
C VAL A 181 9.23 7.70 5.82
N ALA A 182 10.17 7.44 6.74
CA ALA A 182 11.05 8.48 7.28
C ALA A 182 11.93 9.12 6.19
N ASN A 183 12.50 8.31 5.30
CA ASN A 183 13.26 8.80 4.14
C ASN A 183 12.37 9.58 3.15
N VAL A 184 11.15 9.10 2.88
CA VAL A 184 10.16 9.84 2.07
C VAL A 184 9.89 11.22 2.67
N ARG A 185 9.59 11.28 3.97
CA ARG A 185 9.29 12.54 4.65
C ARG A 185 10.48 13.51 4.61
N TRP A 186 11.69 12.99 4.82
CA TRP A 186 12.91 13.80 4.73
C TRP A 186 13.11 14.41 3.34
N LEU A 187 12.89 13.64 2.28
CA LEU A 187 13.05 14.12 0.90
C LEU A 187 11.97 15.16 0.52
N LEU A 188 10.73 14.96 0.96
CA LEU A 188 9.62 15.89 0.71
C LEU A 188 9.73 17.20 1.51
N GLU A 189 10.05 17.11 2.80
CA GLU A 189 9.91 18.24 3.73
C GLU A 189 11.23 18.98 3.98
N LYS A 190 12.38 18.39 3.61
CA LYS A 190 13.74 18.89 3.84
C LYS A 190 13.97 19.33 5.30
N GLY A 191 14.41 18.38 6.12
CA GLY A 191 14.71 18.59 7.54
C GLY A 191 15.76 17.63 8.09
N SER A 192 15.89 17.55 9.41
CA SER A 192 16.78 16.61 10.08
C SER A 192 16.25 15.18 9.95
N LEU A 193 16.93 14.35 9.15
CA LEU A 193 16.56 12.94 9.00
C LEU A 193 16.59 12.19 10.34
N THR A 194 17.55 12.52 11.20
CA THR A 194 17.65 11.98 12.56
C THR A 194 16.39 12.22 13.37
N ASP A 195 15.88 13.46 13.39
CA ASP A 195 14.70 13.81 14.17
C ASP A 195 13.44 13.15 13.61
N ILE A 196 13.33 13.07 12.28
CA ILE A 196 12.23 12.38 11.59
C ILE A 196 12.22 10.89 11.91
N MET A 197 13.38 10.22 11.84
CA MET A 197 13.51 8.80 12.18
C MET A 197 13.20 8.54 13.65
N GLN A 198 13.64 9.40 14.57
CA GLN A 198 13.30 9.29 15.99
C GLN A 198 11.81 9.50 16.25
N ASP A 199 11.18 10.50 15.64
CA ASP A 199 9.73 10.75 15.74
C ASP A 199 8.92 9.52 15.31
N LEU A 200 9.10 9.09 14.07
CA LEU A 200 8.37 7.94 13.52
C LEU A 200 8.70 6.65 14.31
N GLY A 201 9.97 6.40 14.59
CA GLY A 201 10.38 5.21 15.33
C GLY A 201 9.80 5.13 16.75
N ARG A 202 9.65 6.27 17.44
CA ARG A 202 9.02 6.35 18.76
C ARG A 202 7.51 6.19 18.70
N ARG A 203 6.85 6.62 17.62
CA ARG A 203 5.40 6.44 17.40
C ARG A 203 5.02 5.01 17.05
N TYR A 204 5.93 4.24 16.45
CA TYR A 204 5.73 2.83 16.08
C TYR A 204 6.73 1.88 16.78
N PRO A 205 6.80 1.85 18.13
CA PRO A 205 7.90 1.20 18.86
C PRO A 205 7.94 -0.33 18.72
N HIS A 206 6.89 -0.94 18.19
CA HIS A 206 6.74 -2.39 18.01
C HIS A 206 6.94 -2.86 16.56
N ALA A 207 7.47 -1.99 15.68
CA ALA A 207 7.62 -2.30 14.26
C ALA A 207 8.68 -3.37 13.93
N GLY A 208 9.62 -3.68 14.83
CA GLY A 208 10.63 -4.73 14.57
C GLY A 208 12.06 -4.36 14.94
N TYR A 209 12.36 -3.07 15.05
CA TYR A 209 13.72 -2.50 15.17
C TYR A 209 14.80 -3.37 15.85
N GLY A 210 15.96 -3.45 15.20
CA GLY A 210 17.17 -4.03 15.78
C GLY A 210 17.57 -3.39 17.13
N GLY A 211 18.22 -4.17 18.00
CA GLY A 211 18.50 -3.76 19.39
C GLY A 211 19.33 -2.48 19.54
N MET A 212 20.29 -2.24 18.64
CA MET A 212 21.08 -1.00 18.62
C MET A 212 20.24 0.20 18.16
N PHE A 213 19.39 0.02 17.14
CA PHE A 213 18.48 1.06 16.68
C PHE A 213 17.45 1.43 17.75
N LYS A 214 16.93 0.46 18.51
CA LYS A 214 16.05 0.72 19.67
C LYS A 214 16.71 1.58 20.75
N LYS A 215 18.03 1.46 20.94
CA LYS A 215 18.79 2.34 21.86
C LYS A 215 18.93 3.74 21.27
N TRP A 216 19.34 3.83 20.01
CA TRP A 216 19.47 5.08 19.25
C TRP A 216 18.16 5.88 19.23
N LEU A 217 17.00 5.24 19.10
CA LEU A 217 15.68 5.89 19.18
C LEU A 217 15.41 6.56 20.54
N LYS A 218 16.04 6.10 21.63
CA LYS A 218 15.78 6.61 22.99
C LYS A 218 16.77 7.70 23.42
N GLU A 219 17.83 7.91 22.66
CA GLU A 219 18.84 8.93 22.97
C GLU A 219 18.30 10.33 22.65
N GLU A 220 18.65 11.31 23.48
CA GLU A 220 18.28 12.72 23.26
C GLU A 220 19.09 13.34 22.10
N TYR A 221 20.37 12.96 21.98
CA TYR A 221 21.29 13.42 20.93
C TYR A 221 22.00 12.22 20.30
N PRO A 222 21.28 11.43 19.48
CA PRO A 222 21.79 10.16 19.02
C PRO A 222 23.00 10.32 18.10
N GLN A 223 23.99 9.44 18.25
CA GLN A 223 25.14 9.36 17.35
C GLN A 223 25.07 8.07 16.52
N PRO A 224 25.56 8.07 15.26
CA PRO A 224 25.67 6.83 14.51
C PRO A 224 26.65 5.86 15.20
N TYR A 225 26.34 4.57 15.16
CA TYR A 225 26.97 3.57 16.03
C TYR A 225 27.76 2.50 15.26
N ASN A 226 28.37 2.91 14.14
CA ASN A 226 29.24 2.07 13.28
C ASN A 226 28.57 0.75 12.85
N SER A 227 27.27 0.80 12.55
CA SER A 227 26.52 -0.37 12.12
C SER A 227 26.82 -0.74 10.67
N PHE A 228 27.07 -2.02 10.43
CA PHE A 228 27.16 -2.67 9.11
C PHE A 228 25.92 -3.52 8.78
N GLY A 229 24.84 -3.35 9.55
CA GLY A 229 23.57 -4.00 9.30
C GLY A 229 22.86 -3.50 8.03
N ASN A 230 21.93 -4.30 7.53
CA ASN A 230 21.12 -4.01 6.34
C ASN A 230 20.05 -2.92 6.54
N GLY A 231 19.87 -2.43 7.77
CA GLY A 231 18.86 -1.43 8.11
C GLY A 231 18.98 -0.10 7.35
N ALA A 232 20.15 0.22 6.79
CA ALA A 232 20.30 1.36 5.88
C ALA A 232 19.83 1.05 4.46
N ALA A 233 20.06 -0.16 3.96
CA ALA A 233 19.63 -0.60 2.63
C ALA A 233 18.11 -0.79 2.54
N MET A 234 17.48 -1.33 3.60
CA MET A 234 16.04 -1.62 3.60
C MET A 234 15.14 -0.39 3.40
N ARG A 235 15.63 0.80 3.75
CA ARG A 235 14.87 2.05 3.79
C ARG A 235 15.24 3.06 2.70
N VAL A 236 16.29 2.77 1.91
CA VAL A 236 16.91 3.77 1.03
C VAL A 236 16.12 3.99 -0.27
N SER A 237 15.09 3.17 -0.53
CA SER A 237 14.39 3.16 -1.80
C SER A 237 13.90 4.54 -2.32
N PRO A 238 13.40 5.48 -1.49
CA PRO A 238 12.98 6.79 -1.98
C PRO A 238 14.13 7.58 -2.61
N VAL A 239 15.36 7.42 -2.11
CA VAL A 239 16.55 8.11 -2.64
C VAL A 239 16.80 7.75 -4.10
N GLY A 240 16.53 6.50 -4.50
CA GLY A 240 16.73 6.05 -5.88
C GLY A 240 15.86 6.78 -6.91
N TRP A 241 14.76 7.41 -6.48
CA TRP A 241 13.79 8.09 -7.35
C TRP A 241 14.03 9.60 -7.50
N VAL A 242 14.62 10.26 -6.52
CA VAL A 242 14.60 11.74 -6.43
C VAL A 242 15.62 12.44 -7.34
N PHE A 243 16.82 11.90 -7.47
CA PHE A 243 17.96 12.66 -8.03
C PHE A 243 18.10 12.48 -9.54
N GLY A 244 18.69 13.48 -10.21
CA GLY A 244 18.86 13.46 -11.67
C GLY A 244 20.03 12.58 -12.11
N THR A 245 21.05 12.45 -11.26
CA THR A 245 22.28 11.70 -11.56
C THR A 245 22.54 10.57 -10.55
N LEU A 246 23.33 9.60 -10.99
CA LEU A 246 23.75 8.49 -10.13
C LEU A 246 24.66 8.98 -9.01
N GLU A 247 25.54 9.96 -9.27
CA GLU A 247 26.42 10.56 -8.25
C GLU A 247 25.62 11.18 -7.10
N GLU A 248 24.64 12.04 -7.42
CA GLU A 248 23.74 12.65 -6.42
C GLU A 248 22.95 11.58 -5.65
N THR A 249 22.49 10.54 -6.33
CA THR A 249 21.79 9.40 -5.71
C THR A 249 22.69 8.69 -4.69
N LEU A 250 23.94 8.43 -5.04
CA LEU A 250 24.91 7.77 -4.17
C LEU A 250 25.28 8.64 -2.97
N ASP A 251 25.39 9.95 -3.15
CA ASP A 251 25.68 10.90 -2.08
C ASP A 251 24.53 10.99 -1.08
N ALA A 252 23.29 11.11 -1.56
CA ALA A 252 22.11 11.10 -0.71
C ALA A 252 21.89 9.74 0.00
N ALA A 253 22.22 8.63 -0.66
CA ALA A 253 22.17 7.31 -0.04
C ALA A 253 23.20 7.19 1.10
N ARG A 254 24.40 7.75 0.91
CA ARG A 254 25.42 7.85 1.97
C ARG A 254 24.94 8.71 3.13
N GLU A 255 24.33 9.86 2.85
CA GLU A 255 23.78 10.75 3.87
C GLU A 255 22.70 10.02 4.71
N SER A 256 21.73 9.39 4.06
CA SER A 256 20.66 8.63 4.72
C SER A 256 21.17 7.43 5.52
N ALA A 257 22.23 6.76 5.05
CA ALA A 257 22.86 5.68 5.80
C ALA A 257 23.60 6.19 7.04
N SER A 258 24.34 7.29 6.91
CA SER A 258 25.31 7.77 7.90
C SER A 258 24.70 8.20 9.22
N VAL A 259 23.38 8.46 9.29
CA VAL A 259 22.68 8.80 10.55
C VAL A 259 22.68 7.65 11.56
N THR A 260 22.80 6.40 11.10
CA THR A 260 22.81 5.20 11.97
C THR A 260 23.87 4.16 11.60
N HIS A 261 24.18 4.02 10.30
CA HIS A 261 25.03 2.99 9.72
C HIS A 261 26.26 3.61 9.03
N ASN A 262 27.07 4.33 9.80
CA ASN A 262 28.29 4.99 9.29
C ASN A 262 29.48 4.04 9.06
N HIS A 263 29.30 2.73 9.19
CA HIS A 263 30.31 1.76 8.75
C HIS A 263 30.36 1.70 7.21
N PRO A 264 31.54 1.55 6.57
CA PRO A 264 31.65 1.48 5.11
C PRO A 264 30.69 0.49 4.45
N GLU A 265 30.52 -0.70 5.03
CA GLU A 265 29.60 -1.73 4.53
C GLU A 265 28.11 -1.39 4.69
N GLY A 266 27.75 -0.61 5.73
CA GLY A 266 26.39 -0.09 5.91
C GLY A 266 26.05 0.92 4.80
N ILE A 267 26.96 1.87 4.56
CA ILE A 267 26.87 2.84 3.46
C ILE A 267 26.84 2.13 2.11
N LYS A 268 27.72 1.15 1.89
CA LYS A 268 27.82 0.37 0.65
C LYS A 268 26.50 -0.31 0.30
N GLY A 269 25.84 -0.93 1.29
CA GLY A 269 24.54 -1.58 1.08
C GLY A 269 23.44 -0.59 0.65
N ALA A 270 23.37 0.57 1.29
CA ALA A 270 22.42 1.63 0.92
C ALA A 270 22.69 2.18 -0.48
N GLN A 271 23.96 2.47 -0.79
CA GLN A 271 24.38 2.97 -2.09
C GLN A 271 24.10 1.97 -3.22
N ALA A 272 24.41 0.69 -3.02
CA ALA A 272 24.15 -0.35 -4.02
C ALA A 272 22.65 -0.52 -4.30
N THR A 273 21.82 -0.49 -3.26
CA THR A 273 20.35 -0.58 -3.40
C THR A 273 19.80 0.63 -4.15
N ALA A 274 20.19 1.85 -3.75
CA ALA A 274 19.76 3.08 -4.42
C ALA A 274 20.24 3.14 -5.89
N ALA A 275 21.46 2.66 -6.19
CA ALA A 275 21.98 2.56 -7.54
C ALA A 275 21.17 1.59 -8.41
N CYS A 276 20.79 0.43 -7.87
CA CYS A 276 19.93 -0.51 -8.59
C CYS A 276 18.61 0.14 -8.99
N ILE A 277 17.97 0.87 -8.06
CA ILE A 277 16.70 1.57 -8.31
C ILE A 277 16.87 2.68 -9.36
N PHE A 278 17.91 3.51 -9.23
CA PHE A 278 18.20 4.57 -10.19
C PHE A 278 18.40 4.01 -11.61
N LEU A 279 19.26 2.99 -11.75
CA LEU A 279 19.55 2.38 -13.05
C LEU A 279 18.30 1.69 -13.63
N ALA A 280 17.53 1.01 -12.79
CA ALA A 280 16.29 0.36 -13.17
C ALA A 280 15.27 1.35 -13.75
N ARG A 281 14.98 2.45 -13.06
CA ARG A 281 14.03 3.46 -13.58
C ARG A 281 14.55 4.23 -14.79
N LYS A 282 15.87 4.25 -15.01
CA LYS A 282 16.51 4.77 -16.24
C LYS A 282 16.55 3.72 -17.36
N ASN A 283 15.78 2.64 -17.24
CA ASN A 283 15.62 1.57 -18.24
C ASN A 283 16.94 0.84 -18.59
N HIS A 284 17.90 0.80 -17.66
CA HIS A 284 19.09 -0.04 -17.86
C HIS A 284 18.69 -1.53 -17.74
N PRO A 285 19.18 -2.41 -18.63
CA PRO A 285 18.90 -3.84 -18.55
C PRO A 285 19.58 -4.46 -17.32
N LYS A 286 19.04 -5.58 -16.84
CA LYS A 286 19.55 -6.30 -15.65
C LYS A 286 21.05 -6.61 -15.73
N GLU A 287 21.57 -6.96 -16.90
CA GLU A 287 22.98 -7.26 -17.12
C GLU A 287 23.87 -6.04 -16.88
N ALA A 288 23.41 -4.85 -17.28
CA ALA A 288 24.12 -3.60 -17.04
C ALA A 288 24.07 -3.20 -15.56
N ILE A 289 22.92 -3.40 -14.89
CA ILE A 289 22.79 -3.20 -13.44
C ILE A 289 23.74 -4.14 -12.70
N LYS A 290 23.73 -5.43 -13.02
CA LYS A 290 24.63 -6.43 -12.44
C LYS A 290 26.09 -6.02 -12.59
N ALA A 291 26.54 -5.73 -13.82
CA ALA A 291 27.92 -5.34 -14.10
C ALA A 291 28.35 -4.11 -13.29
N TYR A 292 27.50 -3.08 -13.23
CA TYR A 292 27.79 -1.88 -12.44
C TYR A 292 27.95 -2.19 -10.95
N ILE A 293 27.08 -3.03 -10.38
CA ILE A 293 27.14 -3.37 -8.96
C ILE A 293 28.39 -4.20 -8.64
N GLU A 294 28.77 -5.15 -9.49
CA GLU A 294 29.98 -5.96 -9.34
C GLU A 294 31.26 -5.12 -9.45
N GLU A 295 31.31 -4.22 -10.44
CA GLU A 295 32.47 -3.33 -10.66
C GLU A 295 32.62 -2.30 -9.53
N THR A 296 31.53 -1.69 -9.09
CA THR A 296 31.56 -0.54 -8.15
C THR A 296 31.54 -0.96 -6.69
N PHE A 297 30.75 -1.98 -6.34
CA PHE A 297 30.53 -2.38 -4.94
C PHE A 297 31.15 -3.73 -4.59
N HIS A 298 31.68 -4.45 -5.59
CA HIS A 298 32.37 -5.74 -5.43
C HIS A 298 31.51 -6.81 -4.75
N TYR A 299 30.19 -6.75 -4.95
CA TYR A 299 29.29 -7.83 -4.57
C TYR A 299 29.40 -8.97 -5.58
N ASN A 300 29.36 -10.22 -5.10
CA ASN A 300 29.29 -11.39 -5.98
C ASN A 300 27.82 -11.68 -6.33
N LEU A 301 27.45 -11.42 -7.59
CA LEU A 301 26.10 -11.63 -8.12
C LEU A 301 26.02 -12.79 -9.13
N ASP A 302 27.07 -13.62 -9.26
CA ASP A 302 27.14 -14.75 -10.20
C ASP A 302 26.43 -16.03 -9.70
N ARG A 303 25.86 -15.98 -8.50
CA ARG A 303 25.12 -17.09 -7.89
C ARG A 303 23.65 -17.02 -8.30
N THR A 304 22.99 -18.16 -8.28
CA THR A 304 21.54 -18.28 -8.49
C THR A 304 20.79 -18.45 -7.17
N CYS A 305 19.50 -18.14 -7.16
CA CYS A 305 18.58 -18.35 -6.05
C CYS A 305 18.56 -19.82 -5.65
N ASP A 306 18.61 -20.74 -6.62
CA ASP A 306 18.62 -22.18 -6.38
C ASP A 306 19.90 -22.67 -5.69
N GLU A 307 21.05 -22.06 -5.98
CA GLU A 307 22.31 -22.33 -5.28
C GLU A 307 22.32 -21.75 -3.85
N ILE A 308 21.71 -20.58 -3.65
CA ILE A 308 21.71 -19.87 -2.36
C ILE A 308 20.70 -20.50 -1.39
N ARG A 309 19.49 -20.81 -1.86
CA ARG A 309 18.31 -21.17 -1.06
C ARG A 309 18.57 -22.28 -0.01
N PRO A 310 19.26 -23.40 -0.32
CA PRO A 310 19.45 -24.49 0.64
C PRO A 310 20.26 -24.08 1.87
N ALA A 311 21.30 -23.26 1.67
CA ALA A 311 22.29 -22.92 2.69
C ALA A 311 22.00 -21.59 3.39
N TYR A 312 21.30 -20.66 2.75
CA TYR A 312 21.07 -19.32 3.30
C TYR A 312 20.30 -19.35 4.63
N ARG A 313 20.69 -18.50 5.57
CA ARG A 313 20.13 -18.35 6.93
C ARG A 313 20.05 -16.86 7.25
N PHE A 314 19.36 -16.54 8.35
CA PHE A 314 19.18 -15.17 8.82
C PHE A 314 20.53 -14.44 8.92
N ASP A 315 20.67 -13.35 8.15
CA ASP A 315 21.86 -12.51 8.12
C ASP A 315 21.47 -11.04 7.97
N SER A 316 21.44 -10.33 9.08
CA SER A 316 21.09 -8.90 9.13
C SER A 316 22.24 -7.97 8.72
N ARG A 317 23.35 -8.51 8.20
CA ARG A 317 24.48 -7.70 7.69
C ARG A 317 24.24 -7.30 6.24
N CYS A 318 24.67 -6.10 5.84
CA CYS A 318 24.59 -5.67 4.44
C CYS A 318 25.23 -6.69 3.49
N GLN A 319 26.40 -7.22 3.84
CA GLN A 319 27.16 -8.13 2.98
C GLN A 319 26.51 -9.48 2.78
N GLY A 320 25.59 -9.86 3.67
CA GLY A 320 24.90 -11.14 3.61
C GLY A 320 23.47 -11.05 3.04
N SER A 321 22.85 -9.87 3.00
CA SER A 321 21.46 -9.72 2.58
C SER A 321 21.26 -8.84 1.34
N VAL A 322 22.06 -7.78 1.17
CA VAL A 322 21.96 -6.89 0.00
C VAL A 322 22.30 -7.60 -1.31
N PRO A 323 23.46 -8.28 -1.46
CA PRO A 323 23.76 -9.01 -2.70
C PRO A 323 22.69 -10.07 -3.02
N GLU A 324 22.15 -10.72 -2.00
CA GLU A 324 21.17 -11.80 -2.14
C GLU A 324 19.82 -11.25 -2.61
N SER A 325 19.45 -10.06 -2.13
CA SER A 325 18.27 -9.33 -2.59
C SER A 325 18.42 -8.82 -4.03
N ILE A 326 19.64 -8.43 -4.43
CA ILE A 326 19.94 -8.02 -5.80
C ILE A 326 19.88 -9.23 -6.74
N ILE A 327 20.46 -10.38 -6.37
CA ILE A 327 20.39 -11.64 -7.14
C ILE A 327 18.93 -12.05 -7.37
N VAL A 328 18.12 -12.00 -6.32
CA VAL A 328 16.67 -12.23 -6.41
C VAL A 328 16.00 -11.32 -7.43
N PHE A 329 16.31 -10.03 -7.41
CA PHE A 329 15.81 -9.10 -8.42
C PHE A 329 16.29 -9.51 -9.83
N LEU A 330 17.57 -9.83 -10.00
CA LEU A 330 18.14 -10.21 -11.29
C LEU A 330 17.47 -11.47 -11.87
N GLU A 331 17.07 -12.44 -11.05
CA GLU A 331 16.38 -13.65 -11.49
C GLU A 331 14.85 -13.56 -11.57
N SER A 332 14.25 -12.49 -11.07
CA SER A 332 12.80 -12.32 -11.15
C SER A 332 12.30 -12.11 -12.58
N ALA A 333 11.03 -12.42 -12.83
CA ALA A 333 10.36 -12.13 -14.12
C ALA A 333 9.43 -10.90 -14.03
N ASP A 334 8.97 -10.59 -12.83
CA ASP A 334 8.04 -9.52 -12.48
C ASP A 334 8.18 -9.17 -10.99
N TYR A 335 7.40 -8.20 -10.51
CA TYR A 335 7.42 -7.78 -9.11
C TYR A 335 7.10 -8.93 -8.14
N GLU A 336 6.04 -9.72 -8.41
CA GLU A 336 5.60 -10.76 -7.50
C GLU A 336 6.66 -11.87 -7.37
N SER A 337 7.23 -12.32 -8.49
CA SER A 337 8.31 -13.32 -8.50
C SER A 337 9.56 -12.82 -7.77
N ALA A 338 9.88 -11.52 -7.82
CA ALA A 338 10.98 -10.95 -7.03
C ALA A 338 10.75 -11.13 -5.52
N VAL A 339 9.57 -10.74 -5.02
CA VAL A 339 9.25 -10.89 -3.60
C VAL A 339 9.16 -12.37 -3.20
N ARG A 340 8.58 -13.22 -4.06
CA ARG A 340 8.54 -14.68 -3.83
C ARG A 340 9.92 -15.29 -3.70
N LEU A 341 10.83 -14.93 -4.61
CA LEU A 341 12.20 -15.42 -4.58
C LEU A 341 12.92 -14.95 -3.30
N ALA A 342 12.78 -13.67 -2.92
CA ALA A 342 13.37 -13.13 -1.68
C ALA A 342 12.93 -13.92 -0.45
N VAL A 343 11.61 -14.08 -0.26
CA VAL A 343 11.07 -14.85 0.86
C VAL A 343 11.49 -16.32 0.79
N SER A 344 11.58 -16.90 -0.40
CA SER A 344 12.00 -18.30 -0.58
C SER A 344 13.46 -18.52 -0.19
N LEU A 345 14.33 -17.51 -0.22
CA LEU A 345 15.69 -17.64 0.29
C LEU A 345 15.71 -17.80 1.80
N GLY A 346 14.64 -17.40 2.51
CA GLY A 346 14.54 -17.41 3.96
C GLY A 346 15.49 -16.41 4.62
N GLY A 347 15.61 -16.47 5.95
CA GLY A 347 16.44 -15.52 6.69
C GLY A 347 15.67 -14.24 6.99
N ASP A 348 16.27 -13.09 6.66
CA ASP A 348 15.74 -11.76 6.95
C ASP A 348 14.73 -11.33 5.86
N THR A 349 13.60 -12.04 5.80
CA THR A 349 12.75 -12.08 4.60
C THR A 349 11.95 -10.80 4.33
N ASP A 350 11.57 -10.06 5.37
CA ASP A 350 10.99 -8.73 5.25
C ASP A 350 12.00 -7.74 4.67
N THR A 351 13.22 -7.67 5.21
CA THR A 351 14.25 -6.79 4.67
C THR A 351 14.69 -7.16 3.26
N MET A 352 14.91 -8.45 2.98
CA MET A 352 15.23 -8.89 1.62
C MET A 352 14.07 -8.61 0.66
N GLY A 353 12.84 -8.81 1.11
CA GLY A 353 11.63 -8.44 0.38
C GLY A 353 11.56 -6.95 0.07
N ALA A 354 11.83 -6.09 1.05
CA ALA A 354 11.80 -4.64 0.90
C ALA A 354 12.84 -4.15 -0.11
N ILE A 355 14.08 -4.67 -0.02
CA ILE A 355 15.16 -4.32 -0.94
C ILE A 355 14.81 -4.81 -2.36
N ALA A 356 14.55 -6.11 -2.54
CA ALA A 356 14.26 -6.67 -3.86
C ALA A 356 12.99 -6.08 -4.48
N GLY A 357 11.94 -5.91 -3.68
CA GLY A 357 10.67 -5.30 -4.09
C GLY A 357 10.86 -3.86 -4.56
N SER A 358 11.65 -3.04 -3.86
CA SER A 358 11.90 -1.67 -4.29
C SER A 358 12.64 -1.56 -5.63
N ILE A 359 13.61 -2.46 -5.89
CA ILE A 359 14.31 -2.52 -7.17
C ILE A 359 13.35 -3.01 -8.27
N ALA A 360 12.55 -4.04 -7.97
CA ALA A 360 11.58 -4.60 -8.90
C ALA A 360 10.49 -3.60 -9.28
N GLU A 361 9.99 -2.79 -8.35
CA GLU A 361 9.01 -1.73 -8.64
C GLU A 361 9.58 -0.73 -9.65
N ALA A 362 10.84 -0.32 -9.49
CA ALA A 362 11.51 0.58 -10.43
C ALA A 362 11.73 -0.03 -11.80
N TYR A 363 12.06 -1.33 -11.86
CA TYR A 363 12.38 -2.01 -13.12
C TYR A 363 11.13 -2.42 -13.92
N TYR A 364 10.11 -2.93 -13.25
CA TYR A 364 8.89 -3.44 -13.89
C TYR A 364 7.79 -2.39 -14.05
N GLY A 365 8.04 -1.14 -13.64
CA GLY A 365 7.10 -0.03 -13.79
C GLY A 365 5.93 -0.05 -12.80
N GLY A 366 6.10 -0.71 -11.65
CA GLY A 366 5.12 -0.69 -10.57
C GLY A 366 4.91 -2.02 -9.85
N VAL A 367 3.95 -1.99 -8.92
CA VAL A 367 3.48 -3.14 -8.13
C VAL A 367 2.09 -3.56 -8.63
N PRO A 368 1.80 -4.86 -8.80
CA PRO A 368 0.47 -5.35 -9.20
C PRO A 368 -0.64 -4.79 -8.31
N GLU A 369 -1.77 -4.40 -8.91
CA GLU A 369 -2.86 -3.71 -8.20
C GLU A 369 -3.38 -4.49 -6.99
N THR A 370 -3.54 -5.81 -7.13
CA THR A 370 -3.97 -6.70 -6.05
C THR A 370 -3.02 -6.67 -4.85
N ILE A 371 -1.71 -6.52 -5.09
CA ILE A 371 -0.70 -6.38 -4.03
C ILE A 371 -0.79 -4.97 -3.42
N ARG A 372 -0.93 -3.92 -4.23
CA ARG A 372 -1.07 -2.53 -3.75
C ARG A 372 -2.28 -2.35 -2.84
N GLU A 373 -3.42 -2.90 -3.21
CA GLU A 373 -4.64 -2.86 -2.40
C GLU A 373 -4.42 -3.51 -1.02
N GLU A 374 -3.76 -4.67 -0.98
CA GLU A 374 -3.47 -5.37 0.28
C GLU A 374 -2.46 -4.61 1.15
N VAL A 375 -1.46 -3.96 0.56
CA VAL A 375 -0.55 -3.05 1.28
C VAL A 375 -1.33 -1.89 1.90
N LEU A 376 -2.17 -1.23 1.13
CA LEU A 376 -2.89 -0.04 1.58
C LEU A 376 -3.92 -0.34 2.69
N LYS A 377 -4.44 -1.56 2.75
CA LYS A 377 -5.26 -2.05 3.88
C LYS A 377 -4.44 -2.18 5.18
N ARG A 378 -3.13 -2.41 5.08
CA ARG A 378 -2.23 -2.68 6.21
C ARG A 378 -1.42 -1.47 6.67
N LEU A 379 -1.34 -0.42 5.85
CA LEU A 379 -0.64 0.81 6.22
C LEU A 379 -1.50 1.76 7.08
N PRO A 380 -0.88 2.48 8.04
CA PRO A 380 -1.46 3.67 8.64
C PRO A 380 -1.78 4.73 7.58
N GLU A 381 -2.83 5.53 7.80
CA GLU A 381 -3.25 6.56 6.84
C GLU A 381 -2.12 7.57 6.56
N GLU A 382 -1.39 7.99 7.59
CA GLU A 382 -0.25 8.90 7.42
C GLU A 382 0.88 8.33 6.55
N PHE A 383 1.11 7.01 6.58
CA PHE A 383 2.13 6.37 5.74
C PHE A 383 1.66 6.35 4.28
N ALA A 384 0.41 5.92 4.07
CA ALA A 384 -0.19 5.89 2.75
C ALA A 384 -0.20 7.27 2.09
N ASP A 385 -0.53 8.33 2.84
CA ASP A 385 -0.54 9.69 2.31
C ASP A 385 0.86 10.22 2.00
N LEU A 386 1.88 9.93 2.82
CA LEU A 386 3.26 10.31 2.51
C LEU A 386 3.80 9.58 1.28
N LEU A 387 3.58 8.27 1.18
CA LEU A 387 4.01 7.46 0.03
C LEU A 387 3.30 7.88 -1.26
N HIS A 388 2.02 8.26 -1.18
CA HIS A 388 1.27 8.79 -2.32
C HIS A 388 1.79 10.17 -2.75
N ARG A 389 2.00 11.10 -1.80
CA ARG A 389 2.58 12.42 -2.10
C ARG A 389 3.93 12.29 -2.79
N PHE A 390 4.78 11.40 -2.28
CA PHE A 390 6.08 11.11 -2.89
C PHE A 390 5.94 10.59 -4.32
N TYR A 391 5.04 9.62 -4.54
CA TYR A 391 4.79 9.07 -5.86
C TYR A 391 4.36 10.15 -6.86
N THR A 392 3.39 10.99 -6.50
CA THR A 392 2.91 12.06 -7.38
C THR A 392 4.01 13.10 -7.68
N GLU A 393 4.90 13.38 -6.72
CA GLU A 393 5.98 14.36 -6.91
C GLU A 393 7.14 13.82 -7.76
N TYR A 394 7.54 12.56 -7.56
CA TYR A 394 8.79 12.02 -8.12
C TYR A 394 8.62 10.86 -9.11
N MET A 395 7.46 10.20 -9.17
CA MET A 395 7.26 8.99 -9.97
C MET A 395 6.23 9.19 -11.09
N GLU A 396 5.18 9.98 -10.86
CA GLU A 396 4.09 10.18 -11.83
C GLU A 396 4.53 11.02 -13.05
N LEU A 397 5.59 11.84 -12.91
CA LEU A 397 6.10 12.74 -13.96
C LEU A 397 7.16 12.10 -14.89
N GLU A 398 7.57 10.84 -14.67
CA GLU A 398 8.56 10.14 -15.52
C GLU A 398 7.92 9.14 -16.51
N ILE A 399 6.57 9.06 -16.61
CA ILE A 399 5.83 8.08 -17.45
C ILE A 399 5.32 8.70 -18.79
N ASP A 400 6.01 9.69 -19.35
CA ASP A 400 5.70 10.25 -20.68
C ASP A 400 6.70 9.80 -21.77
#